data_AF-J9E922-F1
#
_entry.id   AF-J9E922-F1
#
_cell.length_a   1.000
_cell.length_b   1.000
_cell.length_c   1.000
_cell.angle_alpha   90.00
_cell.angle_beta   90.00
_cell.angle_gamma   90.00
#
_symmetry.space_group_name_H-M   'P 1'
#
loop_
_entity.id
_entity.type
_entity.pdbx_description
1 polymer ?
#
loop_
_entity_poly.entity_id
_entity_poly.type
_entity_poly.pdbx_seq_one_letter_code
_entity_poly.pdbx_strand_id
1 'polypeptide(L)'
;MFDGPPEGAQDDDSREISPVVGHTMIEYKKSLIVWGGYYFEEDNEFRYRSSTFLYILPAGLLTGCKDVKWILYHVPHGDVPPSISGACAVLCGCCIFIFGGYVRRSTPNNILEGQSSAMYVLDLVQERWSLVVTNDESLIPTPRDKMAGWCYKKKCYYFGGYGPGPFDMPNPALYLRDVGEFVADETRPFYWNNQLLIFDPDPTKQLNWTLAK
;
A
#
# COMPACT_ATOMS: atom_id res chain seq x y z
N MET A 1 -30.73 18.72 -15.69
CA MET A 1 -30.68 17.27 -15.92
C MET A 1 -29.27 16.88 -15.54
N PHE A 2 -29.07 16.40 -14.31
CA PHE A 2 -27.74 16.05 -13.82
C PHE A 2 -27.55 14.56 -13.98
N ASP A 3 -26.41 14.20 -14.57
CA ASP A 3 -25.94 12.85 -14.78
C ASP A 3 -25.99 12.04 -13.48
N GLY A 4 -26.38 10.78 -13.60
CA GLY A 4 -26.39 9.82 -12.50
C GLY A 4 -24.99 9.59 -11.92
N PRO A 5 -24.89 8.86 -10.79
CA PRO A 5 -23.60 8.51 -10.22
C PRO A 5 -22.74 7.75 -11.25
N PRO A 6 -21.42 7.98 -11.30
CA PRO A 6 -20.52 7.27 -12.20
C PRO A 6 -20.67 5.75 -12.05
N GLU A 7 -20.58 5.01 -13.16
CA GLU A 7 -20.66 3.54 -13.17
C GLU A 7 -19.66 2.96 -12.15
N GLY A 8 -20.17 2.18 -11.19
CA GLY A 8 -19.36 1.57 -10.12
C GLY A 8 -19.43 2.25 -8.75
N ALA A 9 -20.05 3.42 -8.63
CA ALA A 9 -20.34 4.06 -7.34
C ALA A 9 -21.65 3.50 -6.75
N GLN A 10 -21.56 2.85 -5.59
CA GLN A 10 -22.72 2.47 -4.77
C GLN A 10 -22.84 3.48 -3.61
N ASP A 11 -24.04 4.06 -3.44
CA ASP A 11 -24.38 4.84 -2.24
C ASP A 11 -24.63 3.85 -1.10
N ASP A 12 -23.92 4.02 0.02
CA ASP A 12 -24.03 3.13 1.16
C ASP A 12 -24.94 3.74 2.23
N ASP A 13 -26.17 3.23 2.32
CA ASP A 13 -27.10 3.44 3.44
C ASP A 13 -26.97 2.30 4.49
N SER A 14 -25.93 1.46 4.43
CA SER A 14 -25.79 0.23 5.23
C SER A 14 -24.44 0.05 5.93
N ARG A 15 -24.39 0.43 7.22
CA ARG A 15 -23.65 -0.24 8.32
C ARG A 15 -22.14 -0.63 8.21
N GLU A 16 -21.38 -0.47 7.14
CA GLU A 16 -20.06 -1.15 7.01
C GLU A 16 -18.84 -0.24 6.77
N ILE A 17 -18.69 0.82 7.55
CA ILE A 17 -17.33 1.33 7.84
C ILE A 17 -16.81 0.55 9.05
N SER A 18 -16.12 -0.56 8.79
CA SER A 18 -15.50 -1.34 9.86
C SER A 18 -14.36 -0.54 10.52
N PRO A 19 -14.14 -0.66 11.84
CA PRO A 19 -12.96 -0.10 12.48
C PRO A 19 -11.71 -0.72 11.85
N VAL A 20 -10.75 0.05 11.33
CA VAL A 20 -9.62 -0.51 10.56
C VAL A 20 -8.27 -0.07 11.10
N VAL A 21 -7.30 -0.99 11.12
CA VAL A 21 -5.90 -0.72 11.43
C VAL A 21 -4.99 -1.21 10.31
N GLY A 22 -3.81 -0.58 10.18
CA GLY A 22 -2.86 -0.90 9.12
C GLY A 22 -3.36 -0.52 7.71
N HIS A 23 -4.37 0.35 7.62
CA HIS A 23 -4.79 0.96 6.36
C HIS A 23 -3.80 2.06 5.95
N THR A 24 -3.89 2.47 4.69
CA THR A 24 -3.22 3.67 4.19
C THR A 24 -4.24 4.73 3.82
N MET A 25 -3.81 5.99 3.82
CA MET A 25 -4.64 7.16 3.58
C MET A 25 -3.94 8.15 2.68
N ILE A 26 -4.65 8.69 1.69
CA ILE A 26 -4.09 9.54 0.63
C ILE A 26 -5.08 10.64 0.31
N GLU A 27 -4.58 11.86 0.06
CA GLU A 27 -5.38 12.94 -0.50
C GLU A 27 -5.22 12.98 -2.02
N TYR A 28 -6.33 13.01 -2.75
CA TYR A 28 -6.36 13.19 -4.20
C TYR A 28 -7.52 14.09 -4.60
N LYS A 29 -7.22 15.19 -5.29
CA LYS A 29 -8.22 16.17 -5.78
C LYS A 29 -9.22 16.61 -4.69
N LYS A 30 -8.73 16.89 -3.47
CA LYS A 30 -9.56 17.23 -2.30
C LYS A 30 -10.50 16.10 -1.88
N SER A 31 -10.14 14.84 -2.12
CA SER A 31 -10.84 13.68 -1.57
C SER A 31 -9.86 12.88 -0.75
N LEU A 32 -10.31 12.36 0.37
CA LEU A 32 -9.56 11.40 1.17
C LEU A 32 -9.84 10.00 0.64
N ILE A 33 -8.80 9.25 0.32
CA ILE A 33 -8.89 7.85 -0.11
C ILE A 33 -8.26 6.99 0.99
N VAL A 34 -9.00 6.00 1.47
CA VAL A 34 -8.56 5.01 2.44
C VAL A 34 -8.57 3.62 1.78
N TRP A 35 -7.51 2.85 1.98
CA TRP A 35 -7.35 1.52 1.37
C TRP A 35 -6.62 0.53 2.28
N GLY A 36 -6.97 -0.75 2.13
CA GLY A 36 -6.33 -1.86 2.82
C GLY A 36 -6.56 -1.87 4.33
N GLY A 37 -5.70 -2.61 5.03
CA GLY A 37 -5.82 -2.83 6.47
C GLY A 37 -6.72 -4.00 6.83
N TYR A 38 -6.86 -4.22 8.12
CA TYR A 38 -7.69 -5.29 8.67
C TYR A 38 -8.51 -4.79 9.85
N TYR A 39 -9.48 -5.59 10.24
CA TYR A 39 -10.35 -5.39 11.38
C TYR A 39 -10.66 -6.71 12.07
N PHE A 40 -11.24 -6.63 13.26
CA PHE A 40 -11.84 -7.76 13.96
C PHE A 40 -13.36 -7.58 13.93
N GLU A 41 -14.10 -8.63 13.58
CA GLU A 41 -15.56 -8.63 13.68
C GLU A 41 -16.02 -8.89 15.13
N GLU A 42 -17.33 -8.85 15.37
CA GLU A 42 -17.92 -9.11 16.70
C GLU A 42 -17.60 -10.51 17.23
N ASP A 43 -17.30 -11.46 16.33
CA ASP A 43 -16.82 -12.82 16.63
C ASP A 43 -15.32 -12.86 16.99
N ASN A 44 -14.64 -11.71 17.01
CA ASN A 44 -13.20 -11.56 17.22
C ASN A 44 -12.35 -12.30 16.16
N GLU A 45 -12.92 -12.56 14.98
CA GLU A 45 -12.19 -13.11 13.84
C GLU A 45 -11.47 -12.01 13.06
N PHE A 46 -10.24 -12.31 12.68
CA PHE A 46 -9.38 -11.41 11.93
C PHE A 46 -9.80 -11.37 10.46
N ARG A 47 -10.05 -10.17 9.92
CA ARG A 47 -10.45 -9.99 8.51
C ARG A 47 -9.72 -8.83 7.87
N TYR A 48 -9.08 -9.09 6.74
CA TYR A 48 -8.60 -8.00 5.90
C TYR A 48 -9.76 -7.32 5.18
N ARG A 49 -9.62 -6.02 4.93
CA ARG A 49 -10.43 -5.36 3.91
C ARG A 49 -10.07 -5.88 2.53
N SER A 50 -11.04 -5.87 1.63
CA SER A 50 -10.80 -6.22 0.22
C SER A 50 -9.87 -5.20 -0.42
N SER A 51 -8.87 -5.68 -1.16
CA SER A 51 -7.98 -4.83 -1.96
C SER A 51 -8.65 -4.23 -3.20
N THR A 52 -9.84 -4.71 -3.59
CA THR A 52 -10.59 -4.20 -4.76
C THR A 52 -11.39 -2.94 -4.47
N PHE A 53 -11.53 -2.52 -3.20
CA PHE A 53 -12.35 -1.36 -2.85
C PHE A 53 -11.52 -0.20 -2.30
N LEU A 54 -11.84 1.00 -2.78
CA LEU A 54 -11.40 2.26 -2.18
C LEU A 54 -12.53 2.84 -1.34
N TYR A 55 -12.19 3.35 -0.17
CA TYR A 55 -13.11 4.11 0.68
C TYR A 55 -12.81 5.60 0.50
N ILE A 56 -13.71 6.32 -0.15
CA ILE A 56 -13.48 7.71 -0.57
C ILE A 56 -14.37 8.65 0.23
N LEU A 57 -13.77 9.64 0.87
CA LEU A 57 -14.47 10.76 1.48
C LEU A 57 -14.21 12.03 0.65
N PRO A 58 -15.21 12.54 -0.10
CA PRO A 58 -15.07 13.78 -0.83
C PRO A 58 -15.03 15.00 0.11
N ALA A 59 -13.95 15.78 0.13
CA ALA A 59 -13.86 16.94 1.04
C ALA A 59 -14.83 18.07 0.67
N GLY A 60 -15.32 18.11 -0.58
CA GLY A 60 -16.35 19.05 -1.03
C GLY A 60 -17.71 18.84 -0.34
N LEU A 61 -17.95 17.67 0.27
CA LEU A 61 -19.15 17.38 1.05
C LEU A 61 -19.05 17.84 2.51
N LEU A 62 -17.89 18.34 2.95
CA LEU A 62 -17.66 18.74 4.35
C LEU A 62 -18.07 20.19 4.65
N THR A 63 -18.36 21.02 3.64
CA THR A 63 -18.81 22.40 3.86
C THR A 63 -20.33 22.47 3.93
N GLY A 64 -20.87 22.62 5.14
CA GLY A 64 -22.30 22.88 5.37
C GLY A 64 -23.22 21.65 5.40
N CYS A 65 -22.70 20.46 5.14
CA CYS A 65 -23.42 19.20 5.38
C CYS A 65 -23.23 18.75 6.83
N LYS A 66 -24.31 18.32 7.49
CA LYS A 66 -24.24 17.70 8.83
C LYS A 66 -23.86 16.22 8.77
N ASP A 67 -24.02 15.60 7.60
CA ASP A 67 -23.83 14.17 7.39
C ASP A 67 -22.67 13.93 6.41
N VAL A 68 -21.63 13.27 6.91
CA VAL A 68 -20.46 12.89 6.12
C VAL A 68 -20.74 11.53 5.48
N LYS A 69 -20.83 11.47 4.15
CA LYS A 69 -21.02 10.22 3.40
C LYS A 69 -19.70 9.73 2.79
N TRP A 70 -19.41 8.44 3.00
CA TRP A 70 -18.31 7.74 2.34
C TRP A 70 -18.81 7.06 1.07
N ILE A 71 -17.96 7.03 0.06
CA ILE A 71 -18.20 6.33 -1.20
C ILE A 71 -17.33 5.07 -1.20
N LEU A 72 -17.96 3.92 -1.40
CA LEU A 72 -17.25 2.67 -1.66
C LEU A 72 -17.09 2.52 -3.18
N TYR A 73 -15.84 2.56 -3.64
CA TYR A 73 -15.53 2.56 -5.07
C TYR A 73 -14.78 1.29 -5.47
N HIS A 74 -15.34 0.53 -6.42
CA HIS A 74 -14.85 -0.78 -6.80
C HIS A 74 -13.88 -0.75 -7.98
N VAL A 75 -12.68 -1.29 -7.80
CA VAL A 75 -11.62 -1.40 -8.81
C VAL A 75 -11.09 -2.86 -8.87
N PRO A 76 -11.80 -3.77 -9.59
CA PRO A 76 -11.47 -5.20 -9.58
C PRO A 76 -10.47 -5.64 -10.65
N HIS A 77 -9.96 -4.74 -11.49
CA HIS A 77 -9.23 -5.10 -12.70
C HIS A 77 -7.71 -4.89 -12.60
N GLY A 78 -6.97 -5.70 -13.35
CA GLY A 78 -5.51 -5.67 -13.40
C GLY A 78 -4.87 -6.57 -12.35
N ASP A 79 -3.64 -6.24 -11.95
CA ASP A 79 -2.89 -6.99 -10.94
C ASP A 79 -3.26 -6.52 -9.54
N VAL A 80 -4.49 -6.83 -9.11
CA VAL A 80 -4.99 -6.40 -7.80
C VAL A 80 -4.07 -6.94 -6.68
N PRO A 81 -3.60 -6.09 -5.75
CA PRO A 81 -2.78 -6.54 -4.64
C PRO A 81 -3.53 -7.59 -3.80
N PRO A 82 -2.84 -8.55 -3.17
CA PRO A 82 -3.47 -9.31 -2.11
C PRO A 82 -3.95 -8.40 -0.98
N SER A 83 -4.90 -8.88 -0.19
CA SER A 83 -5.26 -8.25 1.07
C SER A 83 -4.03 -8.05 1.96
N ILE A 84 -3.77 -6.78 2.31
CA ILE A 84 -2.53 -6.35 2.94
C ILE A 84 -2.80 -5.32 4.04
N SER A 85 -1.93 -5.29 5.05
CA SER A 85 -1.94 -4.27 6.10
C SER A 85 -0.55 -3.69 6.32
N GLY A 86 -0.45 -2.46 6.83
CA GLY A 86 0.83 -1.81 7.09
C GLY A 86 1.62 -1.48 5.82
N ALA A 87 1.01 -1.58 4.64
CA ALA A 87 1.60 -1.08 3.41
C ALA A 87 1.65 0.46 3.42
N CYS A 88 2.59 1.04 2.69
CA CYS A 88 2.67 2.49 2.53
C CYS A 88 2.19 2.89 1.14
N ALA A 89 1.27 3.86 1.08
CA ALA A 89 0.83 4.43 -0.17
C ALA A 89 1.40 5.82 -0.39
N VAL A 90 1.84 6.08 -1.62
CA VAL A 90 2.31 7.38 -2.06
C VAL A 90 1.63 7.76 -3.36
N LEU A 91 0.98 8.93 -3.39
CA LEU A 91 0.42 9.50 -4.62
C LEU A 91 1.51 10.20 -5.42
N CYS A 92 1.70 9.82 -6.67
CA CYS A 92 2.56 10.53 -7.62
C CYS A 92 1.81 10.74 -8.94
N GLY A 93 1.52 12.01 -9.26
CA GLY A 93 0.66 12.36 -10.39
C GLY A 93 -0.77 11.89 -10.16
N CYS A 94 -1.24 10.94 -10.98
CA CYS A 94 -2.55 10.29 -10.84
C CYS A 94 -2.45 8.81 -10.41
N CYS A 95 -1.25 8.36 -10.03
CA CYS A 95 -1.00 6.98 -9.65
C CYS A 95 -0.75 6.87 -8.14
N ILE A 96 -1.38 5.89 -7.51
CA ILE A 96 -1.12 5.50 -6.12
C ILE A 96 -0.14 4.32 -6.13
N PHE A 97 1.05 4.52 -5.57
CA PHE A 97 2.06 3.49 -5.40
C PHE A 97 1.95 2.88 -4.01
N ILE A 98 1.56 1.61 -3.94
CA ILE A 98 1.46 0.80 -2.73
C ILE A 98 2.71 -0.05 -2.60
N PHE A 99 3.53 0.21 -1.58
CA PHE A 99 4.75 -0.55 -1.35
C PHE A 99 4.71 -1.28 0.00
N GLY A 100 5.22 -2.51 -0.01
CA GLY A 100 5.40 -3.33 1.17
C GLY A 100 4.10 -3.71 1.86
N GLY A 101 4.17 -3.92 3.17
CA GLY A 101 3.05 -4.36 4.00
C GLY A 101 3.14 -5.84 4.37
N TYR A 102 2.28 -6.24 5.30
CA TYR A 102 2.16 -7.60 5.82
C TYR A 102 0.96 -8.30 5.18
N VAL A 103 1.21 -9.47 4.61
CA VAL A 103 0.22 -10.33 4.00
C VAL A 103 0.08 -11.58 4.86
N ARG A 104 -1.16 -12.01 5.09
CA ARG A 104 -1.46 -13.30 5.72
C ARG A 104 -2.49 -14.03 4.86
N ARG A 105 -2.10 -15.17 4.30
CA ARG A 105 -2.95 -16.03 3.49
C ARG A 105 -3.11 -17.36 4.19
N SER A 106 -4.33 -17.65 4.63
CA SER A 106 -4.68 -18.95 5.18
C SER A 106 -5.11 -19.89 4.06
N THR A 107 -4.44 -21.04 3.97
CA THR A 107 -4.90 -22.21 3.22
C THR A 107 -5.34 -23.28 4.21
N PRO A 108 -6.20 -24.25 3.84
CA PRO A 108 -6.75 -25.23 4.80
C PRO A 108 -5.69 -25.97 5.64
N ASN A 109 -4.47 -26.12 5.14
CA ASN A 109 -3.39 -26.85 5.81
C ASN A 109 -2.15 -26.01 6.13
N ASN A 110 -2.13 -24.71 5.80
CA ASN A 110 -0.97 -23.86 6.05
C ASN A 110 -1.34 -22.37 6.07
N ILE A 111 -0.67 -21.60 6.93
CA ILE A 111 -0.76 -20.13 6.94
C ILE A 111 0.55 -19.61 6.35
N LEU A 112 0.45 -18.92 5.22
CA LEU A 112 1.57 -18.19 4.62
C LEU A 112 1.45 -16.73 5.02
N GLU A 113 2.42 -16.25 5.79
CA GLU A 113 2.44 -14.87 6.25
C GLU A 113 3.84 -14.26 6.20
N GLY A 114 3.89 -12.94 6.04
CA GLY A 114 5.15 -12.21 6.02
C GLY A 114 5.03 -10.82 5.42
N GLN A 115 6.09 -10.05 5.60
CA GLN A 115 6.27 -8.77 4.92
C GLN A 115 6.49 -8.98 3.42
N SER A 116 6.07 -8.00 2.63
CA SER A 116 6.22 -7.96 1.19
C SER A 116 7.27 -6.95 0.75
N SER A 117 7.99 -7.24 -0.33
CA SER A 117 8.80 -6.26 -1.08
C SER A 117 8.11 -5.81 -2.38
N ALA A 118 6.90 -6.31 -2.66
CA ALA A 118 6.18 -5.98 -3.87
C ALA A 118 5.72 -4.51 -3.86
N MET A 119 5.69 -3.92 -5.06
CA MET A 119 5.09 -2.62 -5.30
C MET A 119 3.96 -2.77 -6.31
N TYR A 120 2.80 -2.25 -5.97
CA TYR A 120 1.63 -2.18 -6.84
C TYR A 120 1.32 -0.72 -7.16
N VAL A 121 0.71 -0.49 -8.31
CA VAL A 121 0.25 0.82 -8.74
C VAL A 121 -1.22 0.74 -9.05
N LEU A 122 -1.98 1.70 -8.54
CA LEU A 122 -3.32 1.99 -9.03
C LEU A 122 -3.26 3.29 -9.84
N ASP A 123 -3.54 3.19 -11.13
CA ASP A 123 -3.80 4.35 -11.98
C ASP A 123 -5.24 4.82 -11.75
N LEU A 124 -5.43 6.01 -11.18
CA LEU A 124 -6.75 6.57 -10.85
C LEU A 124 -7.50 7.12 -12.07
N VAL A 125 -6.86 7.22 -13.23
CA VAL A 125 -7.50 7.63 -14.49
C VAL A 125 -7.94 6.40 -15.27
N GLN A 126 -7.12 5.37 -15.31
CA GLN A 126 -7.42 4.10 -15.99
C GLN A 126 -8.22 3.12 -15.12
N GLU A 127 -8.34 3.40 -13.83
CA GLU A 127 -9.06 2.56 -12.85
C GLU A 127 -8.56 1.12 -12.89
N ARG A 128 -7.23 0.98 -12.88
CA ARG A 128 -6.57 -0.32 -13.10
C ARG A 128 -5.34 -0.50 -12.23
N TRP A 129 -5.24 -1.68 -11.64
CA TRP A 129 -4.07 -2.12 -10.88
C TRP A 129 -2.98 -2.68 -11.80
N SER A 130 -1.74 -2.51 -11.41
CA SER A 130 -0.58 -3.14 -12.07
C SER A 130 0.49 -3.48 -11.04
N LEU A 131 1.16 -4.62 -11.22
CA LEU A 131 2.32 -5.00 -10.44
C LEU A 131 3.56 -4.31 -11.05
N VAL A 132 4.35 -3.64 -10.23
CA VAL A 132 5.65 -3.12 -10.67
C VAL A 132 6.62 -4.28 -10.77
N VAL A 133 6.99 -4.62 -12.00
CA VAL A 133 8.03 -5.60 -12.29
C VAL A 133 9.32 -4.86 -12.56
N THR A 134 10.34 -5.13 -11.76
CA THR A 134 11.70 -4.61 -11.97
C THR A 134 12.49 -5.58 -12.85
N ASN A 135 13.43 -5.06 -13.63
CA ASN A 135 14.34 -5.89 -14.42
C ASN A 135 15.17 -6.82 -13.50
N ASP A 136 15.60 -7.98 -14.00
CA ASP A 136 16.37 -8.97 -13.23
C ASP A 136 17.70 -8.42 -12.66
N GLU A 137 18.25 -7.37 -13.27
CA GLU A 137 19.47 -6.68 -12.83
C GLU A 137 19.21 -5.58 -11.77
N SER A 138 17.94 -5.24 -11.51
CA SER A 138 17.57 -4.20 -10.55
C SER A 138 17.48 -4.75 -9.14
N LEU A 139 18.20 -4.14 -8.21
CA LEU A 139 18.03 -4.39 -6.79
C LEU A 139 16.69 -3.84 -6.32
N ILE A 140 16.03 -4.56 -5.40
CA ILE A 140 14.77 -4.15 -4.79
C ILE A 140 14.94 -3.88 -3.28
N PRO A 141 14.02 -3.15 -2.66
CA PRO A 141 13.97 -3.07 -1.20
C PRO A 141 13.77 -4.44 -0.54
N THR A 142 14.27 -4.63 0.68
CA THR A 142 13.86 -5.79 1.50
C THR A 142 12.36 -5.73 1.82
N PRO A 143 11.71 -6.88 2.03
CA PRO A 143 10.33 -6.91 2.50
C PRO A 143 10.17 -6.13 3.81
N ARG A 144 9.15 -5.27 3.90
CA ARG A 144 8.92 -4.45 5.10
C ARG A 144 7.48 -3.98 5.23
N ASP A 145 7.02 -3.71 6.44
CA ASP A 145 5.75 -3.05 6.75
C ASP A 145 5.92 -1.85 7.69
N LYS A 146 4.87 -1.01 7.78
CA LYS A 146 4.76 0.16 8.68
C LYS A 146 5.82 1.24 8.45
N MET A 147 6.12 1.49 7.18
CA MET A 147 6.98 2.58 6.75
C MET A 147 6.19 3.88 6.56
N ALA A 148 6.91 5.00 6.45
CA ALA A 148 6.36 6.27 5.99
C ALA A 148 6.80 6.55 4.55
N GLY A 149 5.99 7.30 3.80
CA GLY A 149 6.29 7.62 2.41
C GLY A 149 5.86 9.01 2.01
N TRP A 150 6.52 9.54 0.98
CA TRP A 150 6.30 10.88 0.47
C TRP A 150 6.58 10.98 -1.02
N CYS A 151 5.86 11.84 -1.74
CA CYS A 151 6.15 12.15 -3.13
C CYS A 151 6.84 13.50 -3.24
N TYR A 152 7.99 13.53 -3.91
CA TYR A 152 8.73 14.77 -4.18
C TYR A 152 9.34 14.75 -5.57
N LYS A 153 9.19 15.84 -6.33
CA LYS A 153 9.73 15.99 -7.69
C LYS A 153 9.45 14.78 -8.60
N LYS A 154 8.21 14.25 -8.54
CA LYS A 154 7.73 13.09 -9.30
C LYS A 154 8.40 11.75 -8.94
N LYS A 155 9.00 11.63 -7.75
CA LYS A 155 9.56 10.39 -7.23
C LYS A 155 8.89 10.03 -5.90
N CYS A 156 8.77 8.74 -5.63
CA CYS A 156 8.25 8.24 -4.36
C CYS A 156 9.42 7.92 -3.43
N TYR A 157 9.33 8.38 -2.19
CA TYR A 157 10.32 8.17 -1.15
C TYR A 157 9.69 7.34 -0.05
N TYR A 158 10.44 6.39 0.51
CA TYR A 158 9.98 5.54 1.59
C TYR A 158 11.06 5.45 2.66
N PHE A 159 10.68 5.63 3.91
CA PHE A 159 11.60 5.59 5.05
C PHE A 159 11.06 4.68 6.15
N GLY A 160 11.96 3.91 6.76
CA GLY A 160 11.62 3.13 7.94
C GLY A 160 10.94 1.80 7.64
N GLY A 161 10.11 1.38 8.60
CA GLY A 161 9.47 0.07 8.63
C GLY A 161 10.39 -1.02 9.18
N TYR A 162 9.84 -2.23 9.37
CA TYR A 162 10.61 -3.39 9.81
C TYR A 162 10.29 -4.61 8.96
N GLY A 163 11.19 -5.59 8.97
CA GLY A 163 11.06 -6.83 8.20
C GLY A 163 12.26 -7.76 8.39
N PRO A 164 12.36 -8.84 7.60
CA PRO A 164 13.51 -9.73 7.66
C PRO A 164 14.82 -9.02 7.29
N GLY A 165 15.92 -9.50 7.85
CA GLY A 165 17.25 -9.07 7.46
C GLY A 165 17.58 -9.58 6.05
N PRO A 166 18.38 -8.84 5.24
CA PRO A 166 18.73 -9.27 3.89
C PRO A 166 19.42 -10.64 3.85
N PHE A 167 20.19 -10.99 4.88
CA PHE A 167 20.92 -12.26 4.98
C PHE A 167 20.08 -13.43 5.49
N ASP A 168 18.89 -13.15 6.04
CA ASP A 168 17.95 -14.18 6.49
C ASP A 168 17.05 -14.68 5.35
N MET A 169 17.15 -14.06 4.16
CA MET A 169 16.34 -14.37 2.99
C MET A 169 17.08 -15.23 1.97
N PRO A 170 16.38 -16.04 1.16
CA PRO A 170 17.01 -17.00 0.24
C PRO A 170 17.95 -16.38 -0.82
N ASN A 171 17.74 -15.13 -1.21
CA ASN A 171 18.57 -14.42 -2.19
C ASN A 171 19.04 -13.05 -1.67
N PRO A 172 20.05 -13.00 -0.77
CA PRO A 172 20.51 -11.75 -0.18
C PRO A 172 21.07 -10.73 -1.18
N ALA A 173 21.50 -11.19 -2.37
CA ALA A 173 22.08 -10.34 -3.41
C ALA A 173 21.02 -9.53 -4.20
N LEU A 174 19.74 -9.86 -4.05
CA LEU A 174 18.62 -9.16 -4.70
C LEU A 174 18.32 -7.80 -4.06
N TYR A 175 18.75 -7.58 -2.82
CA TYR A 175 18.27 -6.47 -2.02
C TYR A 175 19.23 -5.28 -1.97
N LEU A 176 18.67 -4.07 -2.04
CA LEU A 176 19.36 -2.82 -1.73
C LEU A 176 19.89 -2.84 -0.30
N ARG A 177 21.19 -2.60 -0.15
CA ARG A 177 21.88 -2.64 1.15
C ARG A 177 23.13 -1.76 1.16
N ASP A 178 23.27 -0.96 2.21
CA ASP A 178 24.52 -0.36 2.67
C ASP A 178 24.76 -0.73 4.16
N VAL A 179 26.00 -0.55 4.61
CA VAL A 179 26.41 -0.93 5.99
C VAL A 179 25.70 -0.04 7.02
N GLY A 180 25.11 -0.65 8.05
CA GLY A 180 24.48 0.06 9.18
C GLY A 180 23.02 0.45 8.97
N GLU A 181 22.41 0.06 7.86
CA GLU A 181 21.02 0.41 7.51
C GLU A 181 19.94 -0.49 8.11
N PHE A 182 20.33 -1.64 8.67
CA PHE A 182 19.42 -2.60 9.28
C PHE A 182 19.80 -2.79 10.74
N VAL A 183 18.88 -2.48 11.65
CA VAL A 183 19.10 -2.57 13.10
C VAL A 183 18.29 -3.75 13.62
N ALA A 184 18.98 -4.81 14.08
CA ALA A 184 18.32 -5.98 14.64
C ALA A 184 17.50 -5.59 15.89
N ASP A 185 16.30 -6.13 16.01
CA ASP A 185 15.55 -6.10 17.26
C ASP A 185 16.06 -7.20 18.19
N GLU A 186 16.43 -6.85 19.42
CA GLU A 186 16.98 -7.83 20.39
C GLU A 186 15.91 -8.84 20.87
N THR A 187 14.63 -8.52 20.69
CA THR A 187 13.51 -9.28 21.26
C THR A 187 12.65 -9.98 20.21
N ARG A 188 12.82 -9.65 18.93
CA ARG A 188 12.00 -10.14 17.81
C ARG A 188 12.86 -10.53 16.62
N PRO A 189 12.42 -11.50 15.80
CA PRO A 189 13.17 -11.96 14.63
C PRO A 189 12.97 -11.01 13.42
N PHE A 190 13.15 -9.70 13.61
CA PHE A 190 13.09 -8.71 12.55
C PHE A 190 14.14 -7.63 12.73
N TYR A 191 14.32 -6.82 11.69
CA TYR A 191 15.22 -5.68 11.64
C TYR A 191 14.42 -4.41 11.38
N TRP A 192 14.73 -3.36 12.13
CA TRP A 192 14.31 -2.01 11.83
C TRP A 192 15.11 -1.48 10.64
N ASN A 193 14.43 -0.94 9.64
CA ASN A 193 15.08 -0.37 8.47
C ASN A 193 15.36 1.11 8.72
N ASN A 194 16.61 1.54 8.52
CA ASN A 194 17.05 2.93 8.58
C ASN A 194 17.41 3.48 7.18
N GLN A 195 16.76 2.94 6.15
CA GLN A 195 16.98 3.30 4.75
C GLN A 195 16.00 4.38 4.30
N LEU A 196 16.49 5.36 3.54
CA LEU A 196 15.64 6.20 2.69
C LEU A 196 15.68 5.66 1.25
N LEU A 197 14.62 4.94 0.89
CA LEU A 197 14.43 4.38 -0.45
C LEU A 197 13.82 5.41 -1.38
N ILE A 198 14.27 5.42 -2.63
CA ILE A 198 13.73 6.25 -3.70
C ILE A 198 13.25 5.35 -4.82
N PHE A 199 11.98 5.47 -5.18
CA PHE A 199 11.37 4.88 -6.35
C PHE A 199 11.14 5.95 -7.43
N ASP A 200 11.70 5.73 -8.63
CA ASP A 200 11.48 6.54 -9.82
C ASP A 200 10.41 5.87 -10.70
N PRO A 201 9.19 6.44 -10.81
CA PRO A 201 8.10 5.86 -11.59
C PRO A 201 8.26 6.06 -13.10
N ASP A 202 9.30 6.77 -13.56
CA ASP A 202 9.58 6.96 -14.98
C ASP A 202 9.96 5.61 -15.64
N PRO A 203 9.15 5.09 -16.58
CA PRO A 203 9.37 3.79 -17.21
C PRO A 203 10.61 3.77 -18.11
N THR A 204 11.19 4.93 -18.42
CA THR A 204 12.43 5.02 -19.21
C THR A 204 13.69 4.77 -18.37
N LYS A 205 13.57 4.69 -17.04
CA LYS A 205 14.71 4.43 -16.16
C LYS A 205 15.09 2.95 -16.15
N GLN A 206 16.39 2.70 -16.21
CA GLN A 206 16.94 1.34 -16.08
C GLN A 206 16.84 0.79 -14.65
N LEU A 207 16.92 1.68 -13.65
CA LEU A 207 16.81 1.36 -12.23
C LEU A 207 15.68 2.19 -11.63
N ASN A 208 14.63 1.53 -11.17
CA ASN A 208 13.52 2.20 -10.50
C ASN A 208 13.79 2.44 -9.02
N TRP A 209 14.61 1.60 -8.37
CA TRP A 209 14.91 1.71 -6.94
C TRP A 209 16.35 2.13 -6.68
N THR A 210 16.53 3.08 -5.77
CA THR A 210 17.84 3.54 -5.29
C THR A 210 17.79 3.89 -3.80
N LEU A 211 18.96 3.94 -3.15
CA LEU A 211 19.14 4.50 -1.82
C LEU A 211 19.50 5.98 -1.92
N ALA A 212 18.94 6.82 -1.04
CA ALA A 212 19.45 8.15 -0.82
C ALA A 212 20.81 8.05 -0.11
N LYS A 213 21.82 8.75 -0.61
CA LYS A 213 23.15 8.87 -0.01
C LYS A 213 23.30 10.21 0.71
#